data_AF-A0A2X3L4N6-F1
#
_entry.id   AF-A0A2X3L4N6-F1
#
_cell.length_a   1.000
_cell.length_b   1.000
_cell.length_c   1.000
_cell.angle_alpha   90.00
_cell.angle_beta   90.00
_cell.angle_gamma   90.00
#
_symmetry.space_group_name_H-M   'P 1'
#
loop_
_entity.id
_entity.type
_entity.pdbx_description
1 polymer ?
#
loop_
_entity_poly.entity_id
_entity_poly.type
_entity_poly.pdbx_seq_one_letter_code
_entity_poly.pdbx_strand_id
1 'polypeptide(L)' 'MTTISPDTLQDEVKRDVYYYRVYIRTDVSQLENREGKSFPIFPGMIATVDIKTGSKSVLDYLLKPLNKASEALRER' A
#
# COMPACT_ATOMS: atom_id res chain seq x y z
N MET A 1 8.83 -2.05 -8.92
CA MET A 1 7.84 -2.98 -8.36
C MET A 1 7.90 -2.81 -6.86
N THR A 2 6.76 -2.53 -6.24
CA THR A 2 6.65 -2.52 -4.78
C THR A 2 6.24 -3.91 -4.35
N THR A 3 7.04 -4.55 -3.49
CA THR A 3 6.81 -5.93 -3.04
C THR A 3 6.62 -5.94 -1.53
N ILE A 4 5.53 -6.53 -1.07
CA ILE A 4 5.27 -6.80 0.35
C ILE A 4 5.64 -8.26 0.57
N SER A 5 6.58 -8.53 1.47
CA SER A 5 6.95 -9.90 1.84
C SER A 5 5.77 -10.58 2.56
N PRO A 6 5.50 -11.87 2.26
CA PRO A 6 4.44 -12.62 2.93
C PRO A 6 4.80 -12.99 4.38
N ASP A 7 6.09 -12.92 4.74
CA ASP A 7 6.59 -13.30 6.05
C ASP A 7 6.51 -12.14 7.05
N THR A 8 6.15 -12.48 8.29
CA THR A 8 6.17 -11.56 9.43
C THR A 8 7.52 -11.59 10.14
N LEU A 9 8.00 -10.42 10.51
CA LEU A 9 9.16 -10.21 11.38
C LEU A 9 8.66 -9.83 12.75
N GLN A 10 9.05 -10.58 13.77
CA GLN A 10 8.75 -10.28 15.16
C GLN A 10 9.73 -9.23 15.68
N ASP A 11 9.23 -8.23 16.42
CA ASP A 11 10.10 -7.26 17.08
C ASP A 11 10.92 -7.94 18.19
N GLU A 12 12.24 -7.72 18.18
CA GLU A 12 13.16 -8.35 19.14
C GLU A 12 12.93 -7.86 20.59
N VAL A 13 12.42 -6.64 20.76
CA VAL A 13 12.17 -5.99 22.06
C VAL A 13 10.71 -6.21 22.50
N LYS A 14 9.76 -6.10 21.57
CA LYS A 14 8.32 -6.27 21.79
C LYS A 14 7.79 -7.49 21.04
N ARG A 15 7.98 -8.67 21.61
CA ARG A 15 7.60 -9.96 21.00
C ARG A 15 6.14 -10.07 20.55
N ASP A 16 5.24 -9.23 21.02
CA ASP A 16 3.83 -9.24 20.60
C ASP A 16 3.58 -8.43 19.30
N VAL A 17 4.59 -7.76 18.74
CA VAL A 17 4.47 -6.91 17.56
C VAL A 17 5.09 -7.61 16.34
N TYR A 18 4.33 -7.65 15.26
CA TYR A 18 4.74 -8.25 13.99
C TYR A 18 4.75 -7.18 12.89
N TYR A 19 5.79 -7.18 12.09
CA TYR A 19 5.97 -6.29 10.95
C TYR A 19 6.07 -7.08 9.65
N TYR A 20 5.57 -6.50 8.56
CA TYR A 20 5.79 -7.02 7.22
C TYR A 20 6.90 -6.21 6.55
N ARG A 21 7.86 -6.91 5.92
CA ARG A 21 8.91 -6.23 5.16
C ARG A 21 8.35 -5.75 3.82
N VAL A 22 8.60 -4.49 3.46
CA VAL A 22 8.19 -3.92 2.17
C VAL A 22 9.39 -3.34 1.46
N TYR A 23 9.57 -3.72 0.19
CA TYR A 23 10.53 -3.08 -0.71
C TYR A 23 9.78 -2.08 -1.59
N ILE A 24 10.16 -0.81 -1.51
CA ILE A 24 9.53 0.30 -2.23
C ILE A 24 10.55 0.81 -3.26
N ARG A 25 10.14 0.87 -4.53
CA ARG A 25 10.92 1.51 -5.59
C ARG A 25 10.39 2.91 -5.80
N THR A 26 11.22 3.92 -5.60
CA THR A 26 10.93 5.30 -6.01
C THR A 26 11.28 5.48 -7.49
N ASP A 27 10.55 6.34 -8.19
CA ASP A 27 10.83 6.66 -9.60
C ASP A 27 12.05 7.58 -9.75
N VAL A 28 12.33 8.37 -8.72
CA VAL A 28 13.49 9.26 -8.63
C VAL A 28 14.29 8.99 -7.35
N SER A 29 15.61 9.14 -7.43
CA SER A 29 16.55 9.03 -6.30
C SER A 29 16.95 10.39 -5.71
N GLN A 30 16.25 11.45 -6.13
CA GLN A 30 16.54 12.82 -5.76
C GLN A 30 15.25 13.57 -5.42
N LEU A 31 15.35 14.51 -4.48
CA LEU A 31 14.30 15.41 -4.07
C LEU A 31 14.57 16.78 -4.67
N GLU A 32 13.58 17.37 -5.34
CA GLU A 32 13.66 18.75 -5.82
C GLU A 32 12.98 19.69 -4.83
N ASN A 33 13.65 20.79 -4.50
CA ASN A 33 13.01 21.86 -3.74
C ASN A 33 12.19 22.80 -4.65
N ARG A 34 11.45 23.74 -4.04
CA ARG A 34 10.67 24.75 -4.77
C ARG A 34 11.50 25.66 -5.69
N GLU A 35 12.81 25.70 -5.50
CA GLU A 35 13.76 26.51 -6.26
C GLU A 35 14.45 25.68 -7.37
N GLY A 36 14.05 24.43 -7.58
CA GLY A 36 14.59 23.55 -8.62
C GLY A 36 15.94 22.92 -8.28
N LYS A 37 16.41 23.02 -7.04
CA LYS A 37 17.65 22.38 -6.58
C LYS A 37 17.39 20.92 -6.23
N SER A 38 18.18 20.04 -6.84
CA SER A 38 18.15 18.59 -6.59
C SER A 38 19.00 18.23 -5.36
N PHE A 39 18.45 17.36 -4.51
CA PHE A 39 19.09 16.79 -3.33
C PHE A 39 19.09 15.25 -3.42
N PRO A 40 20.24 14.59 -3.33
CA PRO A 40 20.30 13.14 -3.35
C PRO A 40 19.75 12.53 -2.06
N ILE A 41 19.14 11.35 -2.18
CA ILE A 41 18.65 10.56 -1.04
C ILE A 41 19.78 9.67 -0.51
N PHE A 42 20.13 9.82 0.76
CA PHE A 42 21.15 9.01 1.43
C PHE A 42 20.56 7.93 2.35
N PRO A 43 21.27 6.80 2.57
CA PRO A 43 20.88 5.82 3.59
C PRO A 43 20.79 6.43 4.99
N GLY A 44 19.84 5.95 5.80
CA GLY A 44 19.63 6.43 7.17
C GLY A 44 18.61 7.56 7.30
N MET A 45 18.12 8.10 6.19
CA MET A 45 17.01 9.04 6.22
C MET A 45 15.68 8.34 6.50
N ILE A 46 14.84 8.98 7.32
CA ILE A 46 13.50 8.49 7.67
C ILE A 46 12.52 8.98 6.59
N ALA A 47 11.69 8.06 6.10
CA ALA A 47 10.63 8.37 5.15
C ALA A 47 9.28 7.86 5.68
N THR A 48 8.22 8.61 5.41
CA THR A 48 6.84 8.19 5.66
C THR A 48 6.22 7.75 4.35
N VAL A 49 5.54 6.61 4.36
CA VAL A 49 4.96 6.01 3.16
C VAL A 49 3.53 5.61 3.44
N ASP A 50 2.61 6.05 2.58
CA ASP A 50 1.21 5.65 2.59
C ASP A 50 0.97 4.52 1.58
N ILE A 51 0.62 3.34 2.06
CA ILE A 51 0.30 2.19 1.20
C ILE A 51 -1.19 2.24 0.87
N LYS A 52 -1.52 2.65 -0.36
CA LYS A 52 -2.89 2.55 -0.89
C LYS A 52 -3.15 1.11 -1.37
N THR A 53 -3.97 0.36 -0.64
CA THR A 53 -4.38 -0.99 -1.01
C THR A 53 -5.74 -0.98 -1.70
N GLY A 54 -5.85 -1.71 -2.82
CA GLY A 54 -7.08 -1.85 -3.59
C GLY A 54 -7.43 -0.63 -4.47
N SER A 55 -8.09 -0.90 -5.59
CA SER A 55 -8.78 0.10 -6.40
C SER A 55 -10.26 -0.25 -6.37
N LYS A 56 -11.09 0.60 -5.74
CA LYS A 56 -12.54 0.50 -5.86
C LYS A 56 -12.99 1.58 -6.83
N SER A 57 -13.53 1.17 -7.96
CA SER A 57 -14.17 2.09 -8.89
C SER A 57 -15.52 2.55 -8.33
N VAL A 58 -15.98 3.73 -8.75
CA VAL A 58 -17.35 4.18 -8.44
C VAL A 58 -18.38 3.17 -8.98
N LEU A 59 -18.09 2.55 -10.12
CA LEU A 59 -18.90 1.49 -10.71
C LEU A 59 -19.07 0.29 -9.76
N ASP A 60 -18.02 -0.11 -9.01
CA ASP A 60 -18.11 -1.20 -8.01
C ASP A 60 -19.14 -0.90 -6.90
N TYR A 61 -19.33 0.38 -6.55
CA TYR A 61 -20.37 0.78 -5.60
C TYR A 61 -21.77 0.72 -6.21
N LEU A 62 -21.92 1.04 -7.50
CA LEU A 62 -23.20 0.99 -8.21
C LEU A 62 -23.64 -0.45 -8.50
N LEU A 63 -22.70 -1.37 -8.75
CA LEU A 63 -22.99 -2.77 -9.06
C LEU A 63 -23.19 -3.66 -7.82
N LYS A 64 -22.76 -3.23 -6.62
CA LYS A 64 -23.01 -3.93 -5.35
C LYS A 64 -24.46 -4.40 -5.13
N PRO A 65 -25.50 -3.55 -5.31
CA PRO A 65 -26.89 -3.97 -5.11
C PRO A 65 -27.36 -5.02 -6.14
N LEU A 66 -26.79 -5.05 -7.34
CA LEU A 66 -27.17 -6.03 -8.38
C LEU A 66 -26.61 -7.43 -8.07
N ASN A 67 -25.43 -7.50 -7.46
CA ASN A 67 -24.86 -8.78 -7.02
C ASN A 67 -25.71 -9.44 -5.91
N LYS A 68 -26.32 -8.64 -5.01
CA LYS A 68 -27.27 -9.16 -4.01
C LYS A 68 -28.57 -9.68 -4.63
N ALA A 69 -29.03 -9.06 -5.72
CA ALA A 69 -30.24 -9.51 -6.42
C ALA A 69 -30.04 -10.86 -7.14
N SER A 70 -28.81 -11.15 -7.60
CA SER A 70 -28.49 -12.42 -8.26
C SER A 70 -28.47 -13.62 -7.29
N GLU A 71 -28.08 -13.40 -6.03
CA GLU A 71 -28.20 -14.42 -4.97
C GLU A 71 -29.67 -14.69 -4.59
N ALA A 72 -30.50 -13.65 -4.50
CA ALA A 72 -31.93 -13.78 -4.19
C ALA A 72 -32.76 -14.51 -5.28
N LEU A 73 -32.21 -14.66 -6.49
CA LEU A 73 -32.84 -15.41 -7.59
C LEU A 73 -32.35 -16.86 -7.71
N ARG A 74 -31.30 -17.24 -6.98
CA ARG A 74 -30.75 -18.62 -6.95
C ARG A 74 -31.35 -19.50 -5.86
N GLU A 75 -32.10 -18.93 -4.92
CA GLU A 75 -32.94 -19.69 -3.99
C GLU A 75 -34.36 -19.83 -4.56
N ARG A 76 -34.53 -20.84 -5.42
CA ARG A 76 -35.74 -21.65 -5.58
C ARG A 76 -35.41 -22.92 -6.34
#